data_AF-A0A922MIH8-F1
#
_entry.id   AF-A0A922MIH8-F1
#
_cell.length_a   1.000
_cell.length_b   1.000
_cell.length_c   1.000
_cell.angle_alpha   90.00
_cell.angle_beta   90.00
_cell.angle_gamma   90.00
#
_symmetry.space_group_name_H-M   'P 1'
#
loop_
_entity.id
_entity.type
_entity.pdbx_description
1 polymer ?
#
loop_
_entity_poly.entity_id
_entity_poly.type
_entity_poly.pdbx_seq_one_letter_code
_entity_poly.pdbx_strand_id
1 'polypeptide(L)'
;MKISQVTMMYSTTSHPTEWFSRADFNARYEHFVLLSESKDFVPAVEGQEQSLTKVYRAESGVEISMISITAHFSHLPEIVRSPLGKNYIEVTLKSRVGQGLNTTIQTYRWK
;
A
#
# COMPACT_ATOMS: atom_id res chain seq x y z
N MET A 1 -0.37 -23.03 -7.80
CA MET A 1 0.47 -21.82 -7.72
C MET A 1 0.26 -21.21 -6.34
N LYS A 2 1.29 -21.13 -5.48
CA LYS A 2 1.12 -20.52 -4.15
C LYS A 2 0.82 -19.04 -4.34
N ILE A 3 -0.31 -18.57 -3.81
CA ILE A 3 -0.58 -17.14 -3.68
C ILE A 3 0.43 -16.61 -2.67
N SER A 4 1.43 -15.87 -3.16
CA SER A 4 2.37 -15.16 -2.29
C SER A 4 1.70 -13.85 -1.88
N GLN A 5 1.49 -13.67 -0.57
CA GLN A 5 1.11 -12.37 -0.03
C GLN A 5 2.40 -11.61 0.28
N VAL A 6 2.56 -10.43 -0.31
CA VAL A 6 3.73 -9.60 -0.07
C VAL A 6 3.28 -8.23 0.41
N THR A 7 3.80 -7.80 1.56
CA THR A 7 3.50 -6.49 2.15
C THR A 7 4.70 -5.57 2.01
N MET A 8 4.48 -4.43 1.35
CA MET A 8 5.45 -3.35 1.19
C MET A 8 5.10 -2.23 2.15
N MET A 9 6.11 -1.75 2.88
CA MET A 9 5.94 -0.67 3.84
C MET A 9 6.78 0.53 3.47
N TYR A 10 6.19 1.69 3.69
CA TYR A 10 6.80 2.95 3.38
C TYR A 10 6.62 3.89 4.57
N SER A 11 7.73 4.37 5.09
CA SER A 11 7.79 5.40 6.15
C SER A 11 8.18 6.75 5.53
N THR A 12 8.55 7.75 6.33
CA THR A 12 9.00 9.06 5.85
C THR A 12 10.14 9.01 4.82
N THR A 13 10.80 7.88 4.65
CA THR A 13 11.75 7.61 3.57
C THR A 13 11.06 7.12 2.28
N SER A 14 11.60 7.53 1.12
CA SER A 14 11.02 7.25 -0.21
C SER A 14 11.12 5.78 -0.64
N HIS A 15 12.03 5.00 -0.06
CA HIS A 15 12.20 3.58 -0.37
C HIS A 15 11.32 2.68 0.52
N PRO A 16 10.94 1.47 0.06
CA PRO A 16 10.33 0.50 0.96
C PRO A 16 11.31 0.26 2.10
N THR A 17 10.90 0.54 3.33
CA THR A 17 11.83 0.45 4.46
C THR A 17 12.14 -1.00 4.77
N GLU A 18 11.13 -1.87 4.79
CA GLU A 18 11.28 -3.27 5.18
C GLU A 18 10.13 -4.13 4.60
N TRP A 19 10.38 -5.44 4.43
CA TRP A 19 9.37 -6.44 4.02
C TRP A 19 8.97 -7.26 5.24
N PHE A 20 7.68 -7.28 5.59
CA PHE A 20 7.20 -8.01 6.77
C PHE A 20 6.03 -8.93 6.48
N SER A 21 5.94 -10.00 7.28
CA SER A 21 4.68 -10.69 7.50
C SER A 21 3.73 -9.79 8.30
N ARG A 22 2.42 -10.03 8.21
CA ARG A 22 1.43 -9.25 8.99
C ARG A 22 1.65 -9.37 10.51
N ALA A 23 2.14 -10.50 10.98
CA ALA A 23 2.41 -10.74 12.40
C ALA A 23 3.58 -9.86 12.90
N ASP A 24 4.67 -9.80 12.13
CA ASP A 24 5.82 -8.95 12.46
C ASP A 24 5.44 -7.47 12.46
N PHE A 25 4.53 -7.07 11.55
CA PHE A 25 3.99 -5.72 11.53
C PHE A 25 3.25 -5.38 12.83
N ASN A 26 2.28 -6.21 13.22
CA ASN A 26 1.50 -5.94 14.43
C ASN A 26 2.37 -5.88 15.70
N ALA A 27 3.43 -6.67 15.76
CA ALA A 27 4.36 -6.68 16.90
C ALA A 27 5.31 -5.47 16.94
N ARG A 28 5.74 -4.95 15.78
CA ARG A 28 6.72 -3.85 15.71
C ARG A 28 6.10 -2.45 15.69
N TYR A 29 4.83 -2.33 15.31
CA TYR A 29 4.21 -1.04 15.00
C TYR A 29 3.05 -0.68 15.94
N GLU A 30 3.15 -1.04 17.22
CA GLU A 30 2.17 -0.68 18.26
C GLU A 30 1.96 0.85 18.43
N HIS A 31 2.93 1.66 17.99
CA HIS A 31 2.88 3.12 18.01
C HIS A 31 2.19 3.73 16.80
N PHE A 32 1.68 2.93 15.86
CA PHE A 32 0.95 3.44 14.69
C PHE A 32 -0.54 3.22 14.85
N VAL A 33 -1.31 4.26 14.52
CA VAL A 33 -2.77 4.22 14.51
C VAL A 33 -3.26 4.17 13.08
N LEU A 34 -4.07 3.17 12.75
CA LEU A 34 -4.69 3.03 11.43
C LEU A 34 -5.62 4.22 11.17
N LEU A 35 -5.42 4.91 10.06
CA LEU A 35 -6.27 6.01 9.60
C LEU A 35 -7.29 5.53 8.56
N SER A 36 -6.87 4.68 7.63
CA SER A 36 -7.72 4.17 6.56
C SER A 36 -7.25 2.81 6.09
N GLU A 37 -8.19 2.00 5.62
CA GLU A 37 -7.95 0.73 4.92
C GLU A 37 -8.80 0.70 3.65
N SER A 38 -8.22 0.28 2.53
CA SER A 38 -8.95 -0.11 1.34
C SER A 38 -8.52 -1.50 0.87
N LYS A 39 -9.49 -2.25 0.36
CA LYS A 39 -9.28 -3.52 -0.33
C LYS A 39 -9.78 -3.36 -1.74
N ASP A 40 -8.88 -3.49 -2.69
CA ASP A 40 -9.14 -3.16 -4.08
C ASP A 40 -8.79 -4.35 -4.97
N PHE A 41 -9.69 -4.62 -5.91
CA PHE A 41 -9.54 -5.67 -6.90
C PHE A 41 -9.78 -5.11 -8.30
N VAL A 42 -8.81 -5.29 -9.18
CA VAL A 42 -8.91 -4.98 -10.61
C VAL A 42 -8.59 -6.28 -11.36
N PRO A 43 -9.55 -6.86 -12.11
CA PRO A 43 -9.32 -8.13 -12.78
C PRO A 43 -8.23 -8.01 -13.86
N ALA A 44 -7.57 -9.13 -14.16
CA ALA A 44 -6.63 -9.19 -15.27
C ALA A 44 -7.39 -9.07 -16.60
N VAL A 45 -6.81 -8.30 -17.53
CA VAL A 45 -7.26 -8.24 -18.92
C VAL A 45 -6.08 -8.62 -19.82
N GLU A 46 -6.30 -9.59 -20.70
CA GLU A 46 -5.25 -10.11 -21.57
C GLU A 46 -4.63 -9.00 -22.42
N GLY A 47 -3.28 -8.95 -22.43
CA GLY A 47 -2.53 -7.94 -23.18
C GLY A 47 -2.60 -6.51 -22.62
N GLN A 48 -3.24 -6.27 -21.46
CA GLN A 48 -3.37 -4.94 -20.87
C GLN A 48 -2.72 -4.83 -19.49
N GLU A 49 -2.09 -3.68 -19.24
CA GLU A 49 -1.73 -3.24 -17.89
C GLU A 49 -2.99 -2.72 -17.18
N GLN A 50 -3.12 -3.04 -15.90
CA GLN A 50 -4.16 -2.51 -15.04
C GLN A 50 -3.57 -1.48 -14.08
N SER A 51 -4.32 -0.43 -13.77
CA SER A 51 -3.89 0.57 -12.80
C SER A 51 -5.01 0.94 -11.83
N LEU A 52 -4.61 1.38 -10.64
CA LEU A 52 -5.48 1.87 -9.60
C LEU A 52 -4.84 3.07 -8.95
N THR A 53 -5.56 4.19 -8.88
CA THR A 53 -5.13 5.37 -8.13
C THR A 53 -6.07 5.61 -6.95
N LYS A 54 -5.50 5.86 -5.77
CA LYS A 54 -6.20 6.18 -4.55
C LYS A 54 -5.63 7.43 -3.92
N VAL A 55 -6.52 8.28 -3.43
CA VAL A 55 -6.18 9.44 -2.63
C VAL A 55 -6.71 9.22 -1.22
N TYR A 56 -5.81 9.32 -0.24
CA TYR A 56 -6.15 9.29 1.17
C TYR A 56 -5.92 10.67 1.74
N ARG A 57 -6.91 11.18 2.47
CA ARG A 57 -6.84 12.45 3.18
C ARG A 57 -7.28 12.23 4.63
N ALA A 58 -6.38 12.53 5.54
CA ALA A 58 -6.66 12.52 6.97
C ALA A 58 -7.33 13.84 7.39
N GLU A 59 -7.84 13.88 8.62
CA GLU A 59 -8.34 15.10 9.23
C GLU A 59 -7.26 16.20 9.28
N SER A 60 -7.70 17.46 9.39
CA SER A 60 -6.78 18.59 9.53
C SER A 60 -5.90 18.41 10.77
N GLY A 61 -4.58 18.61 10.63
CA GLY A 61 -3.61 18.41 11.71
C GLY A 61 -3.17 16.96 11.93
N VAL A 62 -3.71 15.98 11.20
CA VAL A 62 -3.25 14.59 11.23
C VAL A 62 -2.31 14.32 10.07
N GLU A 63 -1.07 13.96 10.37
CA GLU A 63 -0.09 13.55 9.36
C GLU A 63 -0.15 12.06 9.08
N ILE A 64 -0.15 11.71 7.80
CA ILE A 64 0.04 10.33 7.34
C ILE A 64 1.54 10.07 7.35
N SER A 65 1.99 9.26 8.32
CA SER A 65 3.41 8.96 8.55
C SER A 65 3.85 7.63 7.94
N MET A 66 2.89 6.76 7.60
CA MET A 66 3.18 5.46 7.04
C MET A 66 2.06 4.97 6.12
N ILE A 67 2.46 4.20 5.09
CA ILE A 67 1.55 3.43 4.25
C ILE A 67 2.04 1.99 4.11
N SER A 68 1.12 1.05 4.21
CA SER A 68 1.32 -0.37 3.97
C SER A 68 0.50 -0.80 2.76
N ILE A 69 1.15 -1.48 1.81
CA ILE A 69 0.52 -1.98 0.58
C ILE A 69 0.79 -3.48 0.51
N THR A 70 -0.26 -4.27 0.64
CA THR A 70 -0.22 -5.72 0.51
C THR A 70 -0.72 -6.11 -0.87
N ALA A 71 0.06 -6.88 -1.64
CA ALA A 71 -0.37 -7.49 -2.89
C ALA A 71 -0.61 -8.99 -2.69
N HIS A 72 -1.75 -9.48 -3.21
CA HIS A 72 -2.20 -10.88 -3.10
C HIS A 72 -2.03 -11.65 -4.43
N PHE A 73 -1.07 -11.23 -5.27
CA PHE A 73 -0.72 -11.89 -6.52
C PHE A 73 0.73 -12.37 -6.50
N SER A 74 1.13 -13.19 -7.49
CA SER A 74 2.51 -13.67 -7.64
C SER A 74 3.52 -12.58 -7.99
N HIS A 75 3.06 -11.38 -8.35
CA HIS A 75 3.91 -10.27 -8.72
C HIS A 75 3.53 -9.01 -7.97
N LEU A 76 4.57 -8.26 -7.61
CA LEU A 76 4.43 -6.96 -7.01
C LEU A 76 4.05 -5.93 -8.07
N PRO A 77 3.03 -5.09 -7.81
CA PRO A 77 2.74 -3.96 -8.68
C PRO A 77 3.87 -2.93 -8.60
N GLU A 78 4.01 -2.13 -9.65
CA GLU A 78 4.73 -0.87 -9.55
C GLU A 78 3.94 0.07 -8.63
N ILE A 79 4.64 0.78 -7.76
CA ILE A 79 4.05 1.68 -6.77
C ILE A 79 4.62 3.07 -6.96
N VAL A 80 3.76 4.01 -7.34
CA VAL A 80 4.06 5.44 -7.41
C VAL A 80 3.25 6.13 -6.33
N ARG A 81 3.89 6.94 -5.49
CA ARG A 81 3.17 7.69 -4.44
C ARG A 81 3.71 9.10 -4.26
N SER A 82 2.85 9.98 -3.74
CA SER A 82 3.29 11.26 -3.20
C SER A 82 4.10 11.08 -1.90
N PRO A 83 4.91 12.07 -1.48
CA PRO A 83 5.62 12.01 -0.21
C PRO A 83 4.69 11.85 0.99
N LEU A 84 5.17 11.16 2.03
CA LEU A 84 4.54 11.06 3.35
C LEU A 84 4.86 12.32 4.20
N GLY A 85 4.32 12.40 5.42
CA GLY A 85 4.51 13.56 6.31
C GLY A 85 3.58 14.73 5.97
N LYS A 86 2.45 14.42 5.34
CA LYS A 86 1.36 15.37 5.04
C LYS A 86 0.04 14.73 5.46
N ASN A 87 -1.01 15.54 5.58
CA ASN A 87 -2.37 15.03 5.81
C ASN A 87 -3.03 14.40 4.57
N TYR A 88 -2.29 14.25 3.47
CA TYR A 88 -2.76 13.59 2.27
C TYR A 88 -1.65 12.75 1.64
N ILE A 89 -2.06 11.67 0.98
CA ILE A 89 -1.19 10.87 0.12
C ILE A 89 -1.98 10.37 -1.09
N GLU A 90 -1.35 10.43 -2.26
CA GLU A 90 -1.84 9.81 -3.47
C GLU A 90 -0.95 8.60 -3.80
N VAL A 91 -1.58 7.47 -4.11
CA VAL A 91 -0.91 6.22 -4.45
C VAL A 91 -1.50 5.68 -5.73
N THR A 92 -0.63 5.38 -6.69
CA THR A 92 -0.96 4.66 -7.91
C THR A 92 -0.24 3.33 -7.93
N LEU A 93 -1.00 2.26 -8.16
CA LEU A 93 -0.52 0.90 -8.36
C LEU A 93 -0.69 0.53 -9.82
N LYS A 94 0.32 -0.10 -10.42
CA LYS A 94 0.25 -0.63 -11.80
C LYS A 94 0.63 -2.10 -11.83
N SER A 95 -0.18 -2.93 -12.47
CA SER A 95 0.11 -4.36 -12.64
C SER A 95 1.12 -4.57 -13.78
N ARG A 96 1.59 -5.81 -13.94
CA ARG A 96 2.23 -6.20 -15.19
C ARG A 96 1.15 -6.44 -16.25
N VAL A 97 1.52 -6.31 -17.53
CA VAL A 97 0.64 -6.63 -18.66
C VAL A 97 0.05 -8.04 -18.52
N GLY A 98 -1.26 -8.15 -18.69
CA GLY A 98 -1.99 -9.42 -18.57
C GLY A 98 -2.28 -9.85 -17.13
N GLN A 99 -2.01 -8.99 -16.13
CA GLN A 99 -2.23 -9.28 -14.71
C GLN A 99 -3.19 -8.29 -14.06
N GLY A 100 -3.90 -8.76 -13.04
CA GLY A 100 -4.79 -7.94 -12.22
C GLY A 100 -4.07 -7.28 -11.05
N LEU A 101 -4.84 -6.52 -10.27
CA LEU A 101 -4.46 -5.98 -8.97
C LEU A 101 -5.39 -6.54 -7.90
N ASN A 102 -4.83 -7.04 -6.80
CA ASN A 102 -5.58 -7.49 -5.64
C ASN A 102 -4.77 -7.04 -4.44
N THR A 103 -5.19 -5.92 -3.87
CA THR A 103 -4.34 -5.15 -2.97
C THR A 103 -5.11 -4.69 -1.75
N THR A 104 -4.41 -4.68 -0.61
CA THR A 104 -4.87 -4.00 0.60
C THR A 104 -3.94 -2.82 0.85
N ILE A 105 -4.49 -1.62 0.89
CA ILE A 105 -3.74 -0.39 1.16
C ILE A 105 -4.20 0.16 2.51
N GLN A 106 -3.26 0.48 3.38
CA GLN A 106 -3.54 1.03 4.69
C GLN A 106 -2.64 2.22 4.98
N THR A 107 -3.23 3.29 5.51
CA THR A 107 -2.50 4.49 5.94
C THR A 107 -2.55 4.61 7.45
N TYR A 108 -1.49 5.17 8.01
CA TYR A 108 -1.30 5.27 9.45
C TYR A 108 -0.75 6.63 9.84
N ARG A 109 -1.07 7.05 11.07
CA ARG A 109 -0.34 8.11 11.78
C ARG A 109 0.52 7.51 12.88
N TRP A 110 1.55 8.26 13.26
CA TRP A 110 2.25 8.02 14.52
C TRP A 110 1.35 8.45 15.68
N LYS A 111 1.37 7.67 16.76
CA LYS A 111 0.59 7.93 17.99
C LYS A 111 1.05 9.19 18.71
#